data_AF-A0A067KSY7-F1
#
_entry.id   AF-A0A067KSY7-F1
#
_cell.length_a   1.000
_cell.length_b   1.000
_cell.length_c   1.000
_cell.angle_alpha   90.00
_cell.angle_beta   90.00
_cell.angle_gamma   90.00
#
_symmetry.space_group_name_H-M   'P 1'
#
loop_
_entity.id
_entity.type
_entity.pdbx_description
1 polymer ?
#
loop_
_entity_poly.entity_id
_entity_poly.type
_entity_poly.pdbx_seq_one_letter_code
_entity_poly.pdbx_strand_id
1 'polypeptide(L)'
;MESKALLSGLCSNSTFPAIQNNKKPLSLTFYYSSYSYSSGQSQNYVSFNTHQSISPPRVKSLSFKRLECANSSEKLGSTGFHNEGYLNSGIKRKKLAVFVSGGGSNFKSVHEACIQGSVHGDVVAVVTNRKGCGGAEYARNKEIPVVLFPRTKDEPDGLSPRDLVAALREFEVDFILLAGYLKLIPAELVQAYPKRILNIHPALLPAFGGKGYYGMKVHKAVIASGARYSGPTIHFVDEHYDTGLIIAQRVVPVLANDTAEELAARVLREEHRLYVEVTAALCEERIIWREDGVPLIRSRENPNQYS
;
A
#
# COMPACT_ATOMS: atom_id res chain seq x y z
N MET A 1 -47.19 29.88 -29.79
CA MET A 1 -48.45 29.21 -30.16
C MET A 1 -48.25 27.74 -29.84
N GLU A 2 -48.41 27.34 -28.58
CA GLU A 2 -49.69 26.92 -27.97
C GLU A 2 -50.27 25.66 -28.63
N SER A 3 -50.17 24.51 -27.95
CA SER A 3 -51.26 23.86 -27.17
C SER A 3 -52.06 22.89 -28.07
N LYS A 4 -52.49 21.67 -27.73
CA LYS A 4 -52.97 20.96 -26.52
C LYS A 4 -52.73 19.45 -26.77
N ALA A 5 -52.27 18.60 -25.84
CA ALA A 5 -52.94 18.07 -24.65
C ALA A 5 -54.30 17.40 -24.93
N LEU A 6 -54.35 16.06 -24.87
CA LEU A 6 -55.52 15.30 -24.41
C LEU A 6 -55.04 14.08 -23.60
N LEU A 7 -55.13 14.24 -22.29
CA LEU A 7 -55.24 13.20 -21.26
C LEU A 7 -56.67 12.64 -21.27
N SER A 8 -56.84 11.32 -21.07
CA SER A 8 -57.62 10.76 -19.95
C SER A 8 -57.92 9.27 -20.15
N GLY A 9 -57.62 8.46 -19.15
CA GLY A 9 -58.01 7.05 -19.04
C GLY A 9 -57.60 6.50 -17.67
N LEU A 10 -58.40 6.79 -16.65
CA LEU A 10 -58.17 6.51 -15.22
C LEU A 10 -58.32 5.03 -14.84
N CYS A 11 -57.44 4.61 -13.93
CA CYS A 11 -57.60 3.79 -12.72
C CYS A 11 -58.46 2.51 -12.71
N SER A 12 -57.89 1.44 -12.15
CA SER A 12 -58.38 0.88 -10.88
C SER A 12 -57.29 0.13 -10.10
N ASN A 13 -57.30 0.38 -8.79
CA ASN A 13 -56.43 -0.16 -7.76
C ASN A 13 -56.68 -1.66 -7.53
N SER A 14 -55.61 -2.42 -7.27
CA SER A 14 -55.69 -3.73 -6.60
C SER A 14 -54.84 -3.71 -5.34
N THR A 15 -55.49 -3.42 -4.22
CA THR A 15 -55.03 -3.59 -2.85
C THR A 15 -55.07 -5.08 -2.49
N PHE A 16 -53.96 -5.67 -2.05
CA PHE A 16 -53.93 -6.98 -1.37
C PHE A 16 -53.40 -6.82 0.07
N PRO A 17 -53.89 -7.65 1.02
CA PRO A 17 -54.01 -7.26 2.42
C PRO A 17 -52.75 -7.51 3.26
N ALA A 18 -52.57 -6.64 4.25
CA ALA A 18 -51.64 -6.82 5.35
C ALA A 18 -52.17 -7.91 6.31
N ILE A 19 -51.38 -8.97 6.51
CA ILE A 19 -51.63 -9.98 7.54
C ILE A 19 -51.04 -9.45 8.86
N GLN A 20 -51.93 -9.10 9.79
CA GLN A 20 -51.60 -8.91 11.19
C GLN A 20 -51.48 -10.29 11.86
N ASN A 21 -50.39 -10.52 12.59
CA ASN A 21 -50.36 -11.55 13.62
C ASN A 21 -49.82 -10.94 14.90
N ASN A 22 -50.63 -11.02 15.96
CA ASN A 22 -50.43 -10.29 17.21
C ASN A 22 -50.44 -11.29 18.38
N LYS A 23 -49.39 -11.18 19.24
CA LYS A 23 -49.25 -11.69 20.62
C LYS A 23 -48.97 -13.21 20.75
N LYS A 24 -47.97 -13.68 21.51
CA LYS A 24 -47.55 -13.33 22.89
C LYS A 24 -46.05 -13.62 23.15
N PRO A 25 -45.45 -13.04 24.21
CA PRO A 25 -44.02 -13.16 24.51
C PRO A 25 -43.70 -14.45 25.27
N LEU A 26 -42.63 -15.13 24.88
CA LEU A 26 -42.05 -16.24 25.65
C LEU A 26 -40.77 -15.74 26.31
N SER A 27 -40.87 -15.48 27.61
CA SER A 27 -39.74 -15.41 28.53
C SER A 27 -39.20 -16.81 28.74
N LEU A 28 -37.91 -17.04 28.49
CA LEU A 28 -37.22 -18.20 29.05
C LEU A 28 -36.18 -17.73 30.06
N THR A 29 -36.45 -18.13 31.29
CA THR A 29 -35.69 -17.93 32.51
C THR A 29 -34.35 -18.66 32.45
N PHE A 30 -33.31 -18.00 32.96
CA PHE A 30 -32.01 -18.60 33.26
C PHE A 30 -32.17 -19.74 34.28
N TYR A 31 -31.79 -20.95 33.91
CA TYR A 31 -31.50 -22.01 34.87
C TYR A 31 -30.01 -21.99 35.20
N TYR A 32 -29.69 -21.48 36.39
CA TYR A 32 -28.48 -21.83 37.12
C TYR A 32 -28.59 -23.30 37.53
N SER A 33 -27.63 -24.13 37.13
CA SER A 33 -27.34 -25.39 37.82
C SER A 33 -26.05 -25.21 38.60
N SER A 34 -26.19 -25.09 39.90
CA SER A 34 -25.17 -25.22 40.91
C SER A 34 -24.65 -26.67 40.94
N TYR A 35 -23.36 -26.85 40.69
CA TYR A 35 -22.63 -28.01 41.21
C TYR A 35 -21.61 -27.52 42.23
N SER A 36 -21.94 -27.81 43.48
CA SER A 36 -21.06 -27.74 44.63
C SER A 36 -20.37 -29.10 44.76
N TYR A 37 -19.04 -29.15 44.85
CA TYR A 37 -18.37 -30.12 45.71
C TYR A 37 -17.12 -29.51 46.34
N SER A 38 -17.20 -29.42 47.67
CA SER A 38 -16.15 -29.39 48.70
C SER A 38 -15.04 -30.42 48.39
N SER A 39 -13.79 -30.41 48.84
CA SER A 39 -13.06 -29.81 49.96
C SER A 39 -11.62 -30.28 49.79
N GLY A 40 -10.64 -29.51 50.28
CA GLY A 40 -9.29 -30.05 50.52
C GLY A 40 -8.20 -29.01 50.64
N GLN A 41 -7.91 -28.61 51.89
CA GLN A 41 -6.80 -27.78 52.37
C GLN A 41 -5.42 -28.36 51.91
N SER A 42 -4.26 -27.69 51.94
CA SER A 42 -3.76 -26.66 52.87
C SER A 42 -2.56 -25.91 52.30
N GLN A 43 -2.47 -24.62 52.65
CA GLN A 43 -1.30 -23.83 53.10
C GLN A 43 0.11 -24.14 52.55
N ASN A 44 0.80 -23.10 52.04
CA ASN A 44 1.79 -22.38 52.86
C ASN A 44 2.25 -21.04 52.23
N TYR A 45 2.39 -20.07 53.13
CA TYR A 45 2.95 -18.72 53.00
C TYR A 45 4.38 -18.71 52.43
N VAL A 46 4.77 -17.63 51.72
CA VAL A 46 5.81 -16.66 52.17
C VAL A 46 5.58 -15.31 51.47
N SER A 47 5.47 -14.26 52.29
CA SER A 47 5.48 -12.84 51.96
C SER A 47 6.89 -12.26 51.99
N PHE A 48 7.25 -11.30 51.11
CA PHE A 48 8.24 -10.26 51.44
C PHE A 48 8.01 -8.93 50.70
N ASN A 49 8.37 -7.87 51.41
CA ASN A 49 8.02 -6.46 51.25
C ASN A 49 8.84 -5.69 50.18
N THR A 50 8.20 -4.62 49.71
CA THR A 50 8.70 -3.30 49.24
C THR A 50 10.21 -3.01 49.23
N HIS A 51 10.75 -2.52 48.12
CA HIS A 51 11.12 -1.09 47.90
C HIS A 51 11.91 -0.85 46.60
N GLN A 52 11.81 0.40 46.13
CA GLN A 52 12.75 1.17 45.30
C GLN A 52 12.58 1.21 43.76
N SER A 53 12.15 2.41 43.37
CA SER A 53 12.27 3.12 42.11
C SER A 53 13.65 3.01 41.45
N ILE A 54 13.67 2.66 40.16
CA ILE A 54 14.81 2.85 39.26
C ILE A 54 14.31 3.53 37.99
N SER A 55 14.83 4.73 37.74
CA SER A 55 14.66 5.53 36.53
C SER A 55 15.47 4.93 35.36
N PRO A 56 15.01 5.08 34.09
CA PRO A 56 15.73 4.55 32.94
C PRO A 56 16.96 5.41 32.58
N PRO A 57 18.04 4.82 32.03
CA PRO A 57 19.28 5.54 31.76
C PRO A 57 19.19 6.44 30.51
N ARG A 58 19.83 7.60 30.62
CA ARG A 58 20.09 8.59 29.55
C ARG A 58 20.87 7.99 28.38
N VAL A 59 20.36 8.17 27.17
CA VAL A 59 21.08 7.95 25.90
C VAL A 59 22.19 9.01 25.77
N LYS A 60 23.45 8.59 25.68
CA LYS A 60 24.59 9.46 25.34
C LYS A 60 24.59 9.72 23.83
N SER A 61 24.74 10.99 23.45
CA SER A 61 24.95 11.40 22.06
C SER A 61 26.27 10.85 21.53
N LEU A 62 26.22 10.14 20.40
CA LEU A 62 27.40 9.72 19.66
C LEU A 62 27.73 10.80 18.64
N SER A 63 28.84 11.51 18.87
CA SER A 63 29.43 12.44 17.92
C SER A 63 30.08 11.66 16.78
N PHE A 64 29.56 11.77 15.56
CA PHE A 64 30.24 11.26 14.37
C PHE A 64 31.42 12.16 14.02
N LYS A 65 32.65 11.63 14.17
CA LYS A 65 33.85 12.25 13.61
C LYS A 65 33.84 12.04 12.09
N ARG A 66 33.84 13.16 11.36
CA ARG A 66 34.01 13.24 9.90
C ARG A 66 35.45 12.85 9.56
N LEU A 67 35.65 11.75 8.85
CA LEU A 67 36.91 11.36 8.23
C LEU A 67 36.92 11.91 6.79
N GLU A 68 37.77 12.90 6.54
CA GLU A 68 38.07 13.37 5.19
C GLU A 68 39.23 12.53 4.63
N CYS A 69 39.02 11.91 3.46
CA CYS A 69 40.09 11.29 2.68
C CYS A 69 40.49 12.24 1.55
N ALA A 70 41.70 12.76 1.63
CA ALA A 70 42.44 13.30 0.50
C ALA A 70 43.03 12.13 -0.29
N ASN A 71 42.97 12.17 -1.63
CA ASN A 71 43.99 11.51 -2.44
C ASN A 71 44.20 12.22 -3.77
N SER A 72 45.50 12.37 -4.04
CA SER A 72 46.17 13.03 -5.13
C SER A 72 46.07 12.27 -6.44
N SER A 73 46.17 13.04 -7.52
CA SER A 73 46.29 12.62 -8.91
C SER A 73 47.57 11.82 -9.19
N GLU A 74 47.45 10.68 -9.85
CA GLU A 74 48.48 10.19 -10.77
C GLU A 74 47.82 9.58 -12.02
N LYS A 75 48.30 10.04 -13.19
CA LYS A 75 47.94 9.55 -14.52
C LYS A 75 48.80 8.33 -14.85
N LEU A 76 48.18 7.25 -15.31
CA LEU A 76 48.84 6.30 -16.21
C LEU A 76 47.83 5.81 -17.25
N GLY A 77 48.15 6.05 -18.53
CA GLY A 77 47.31 5.70 -19.66
C GLY A 77 47.40 4.21 -19.99
N SER A 78 46.27 3.62 -20.36
CA SER A 78 46.23 2.52 -21.33
C SER A 78 44.87 2.50 -22.03
N THR A 79 44.95 2.32 -23.33
CA THR A 79 43.91 2.32 -24.36
C THR A 79 42.96 1.13 -24.23
N GLY A 80 41.65 1.35 -24.38
CA GLY A 80 40.67 0.28 -24.55
C GLY A 80 39.23 0.76 -24.64
N PHE A 81 38.71 0.88 -25.87
CA PHE A 81 37.32 0.93 -26.30
C PHE A 81 36.31 1.68 -25.41
N HIS A 82 36.06 2.94 -25.76
CA HIS A 82 34.91 3.70 -25.31
C HIS A 82 33.62 3.06 -25.82
N ASN A 83 32.84 2.49 -24.90
CA ASN A 83 31.40 2.31 -25.10
C ASN A 83 30.75 3.64 -24.72
N GLU A 84 30.53 4.51 -25.71
CA GLU A 84 29.73 5.72 -25.54
C GLU A 84 28.28 5.35 -25.22
N GLY A 85 27.68 6.03 -24.24
CA GLY A 85 26.22 6.11 -24.16
C GLY A 85 25.55 5.73 -22.84
N TYR A 86 26.18 5.88 -21.69
CA TYR A 86 25.41 6.23 -20.48
C TYR A 86 25.75 7.66 -20.13
N LEU A 87 24.88 8.60 -20.56
CA LEU A 87 24.90 9.93 -19.99
C LEU A 87 24.98 9.76 -18.47
N ASN A 88 26.00 10.38 -17.89
CA ASN A 88 26.08 10.64 -16.46
C ASN A 88 24.93 11.61 -16.16
N SER A 89 23.71 11.09 -16.10
CA SER A 89 22.51 11.88 -15.91
C SER A 89 22.65 12.48 -14.53
N GLY A 90 22.81 13.80 -14.41
CA GLY A 90 22.82 14.50 -13.12
C GLY A 90 21.51 14.36 -12.32
N ILE A 91 20.66 13.38 -12.66
CA ILE A 91 19.46 12.98 -11.96
C ILE A 91 19.87 12.34 -10.64
N LYS A 92 19.68 13.10 -9.56
CA LYS A 92 19.84 12.62 -8.19
C LYS A 92 18.90 11.43 -7.96
N ARG A 93 19.43 10.33 -7.42
CA ARG A 93 18.61 9.18 -7.00
C ARG A 93 17.63 9.60 -5.92
N LYS A 94 16.38 9.14 -6.05
CA LYS A 94 15.28 9.47 -5.12
C LYS A 94 15.20 8.44 -4.00
N LYS A 95 14.86 8.87 -2.79
CA LYS A 95 14.68 7.98 -1.64
C LYS A 95 13.25 7.47 -1.56
N LEU A 96 13.09 6.15 -1.57
CA LEU A 96 11.80 5.47 -1.65
C LEU A 96 11.49 4.76 -0.34
N ALA A 97 10.26 4.90 0.15
CA ALA A 97 9.71 4.02 1.18
C ALA A 97 8.68 3.08 0.56
N VAL A 98 8.76 1.79 0.87
CA VAL A 98 7.82 0.79 0.33
C VAL A 98 6.95 0.21 1.43
N PHE A 99 5.63 0.24 1.25
CA PHE A 99 4.67 -0.25 2.23
C PHE A 99 4.13 -1.62 1.81
N VAL A 100 4.14 -2.60 2.72
CA VAL A 100 3.77 -4.00 2.43
C VAL A 100 2.94 -4.62 3.55
N SER A 101 2.09 -5.58 3.21
CA SER A 101 1.35 -6.41 4.20
C SER A 101 1.45 -7.92 3.96
N GLY A 102 2.12 -8.34 2.88
CA GLY A 102 2.14 -9.72 2.39
C GLY A 102 3.50 -10.15 1.86
N GLY A 103 3.52 -10.98 0.80
CA GLY A 103 4.76 -11.57 0.26
C GLY A 103 5.73 -10.58 -0.41
N GLY A 104 5.27 -9.37 -0.74
CA GLY A 104 6.12 -8.27 -1.22
C GLY A 104 6.69 -8.46 -2.63
N SER A 105 6.03 -9.18 -3.55
CA SER A 105 6.55 -9.41 -4.91
C SER A 105 6.69 -8.13 -5.74
N ASN A 106 5.75 -7.19 -5.62
CA ASN A 106 5.87 -5.85 -6.19
C ASN A 106 7.08 -5.08 -5.61
N PHE A 107 7.25 -5.10 -4.29
CA PHE A 107 8.41 -4.51 -3.62
C PHE A 107 9.72 -5.11 -4.15
N LYS A 108 9.83 -6.44 -4.22
CA LYS A 108 11.02 -7.13 -4.75
C LYS A 108 11.34 -6.71 -6.18
N SER A 109 10.33 -6.57 -7.02
CA SER A 109 10.49 -6.15 -8.42
C SER A 109 11.05 -4.72 -8.52
N VAL A 110 10.49 -3.78 -7.76
CA VAL A 110 10.99 -2.38 -7.70
C VAL A 110 12.40 -2.33 -7.12
N HIS A 111 12.66 -3.03 -6.02
CA HIS A 111 13.97 -3.05 -5.38
C HIS A 111 15.06 -3.62 -6.28
N GLU A 112 14.78 -4.72 -6.99
CA GLU A 112 15.72 -5.29 -7.97
C GLU A 112 15.99 -4.29 -9.11
N ALA A 113 14.95 -3.60 -9.60
CA ALA A 113 15.09 -2.57 -10.62
C ALA A 113 15.94 -1.37 -10.17
N CYS A 114 15.87 -1.00 -8.87
CA CYS A 114 16.72 0.00 -8.24
C CYS A 114 18.20 -0.41 -8.22
N ILE A 115 18.49 -1.68 -7.87
CA ILE A 115 19.84 -2.26 -7.84
C ILE A 115 20.43 -2.30 -9.25
N GLN A 116 19.63 -2.71 -10.23
CA GLN A 116 20.04 -2.79 -11.63
C GLN A 116 20.18 -1.42 -12.31
N GLY A 117 19.77 -0.33 -11.65
CA GLY A 117 19.88 1.04 -12.16
C GLY A 117 18.79 1.46 -13.15
N SER A 118 17.83 0.58 -13.47
CA SER A 118 16.68 0.91 -14.32
C SER A 118 15.67 1.87 -13.67
N VAL A 119 15.67 1.91 -12.32
CA VAL A 119 14.96 2.89 -11.49
C VAL A 119 16.01 3.73 -10.76
N HIS A 120 16.00 5.06 -10.99
CA HIS A 120 16.89 6.02 -10.32
C HIS A 120 16.42 6.34 -8.89
N GLY A 121 16.27 5.32 -8.05
CA GLY A 121 15.87 5.49 -6.65
C GLY A 121 16.39 4.40 -5.73
N ASP A 122 16.46 4.69 -4.44
CA ASP A 122 16.98 3.83 -3.38
C ASP A 122 15.88 3.53 -2.37
N VAL A 123 15.60 2.25 -2.10
CA VAL A 123 14.63 1.89 -1.06
C VAL A 123 15.30 2.03 0.31
N VAL A 124 14.96 3.10 1.02
CA VAL A 124 15.58 3.47 2.31
C VAL A 124 14.82 2.95 3.52
N ALA A 125 13.55 2.60 3.35
CA ALA A 125 12.72 2.04 4.41
C ALA A 125 11.60 1.16 3.85
N VAL A 126 11.23 0.14 4.61
CA VAL A 126 10.03 -0.66 4.37
C VAL A 126 9.08 -0.50 5.55
N VAL A 127 7.82 -0.18 5.27
CA VAL A 127 6.78 -0.05 6.29
C VAL A 127 5.83 -1.23 6.19
N THR A 128 5.49 -1.84 7.32
CA THR A 128 4.57 -2.98 7.36
C THR A 128 3.60 -2.86 8.51
N ASN A 129 2.39 -3.40 8.36
CA ASN A 129 1.44 -3.59 9.44
C ASN A 129 1.47 -5.02 10.04
N ARG A 130 2.46 -5.82 9.63
CA ARG A 130 2.68 -7.20 10.08
C ARG A 130 4.18 -7.49 10.18
N LYS A 131 4.68 -7.71 11.40
CA LYS A 131 6.12 -7.90 11.66
C LYS A 131 6.76 -9.01 10.80
N GLY A 132 6.05 -10.13 10.61
CA GLY A 132 6.53 -11.32 9.91
C GLY A 132 5.99 -11.51 8.50
N CYS A 133 5.57 -10.46 7.79
CA CYS A 133 5.20 -10.64 6.38
C CYS A 133 6.45 -10.83 5.50
N GLY A 134 6.34 -11.62 4.42
CA GLY A 134 7.47 -11.96 3.57
C GLY A 134 8.16 -10.75 2.91
N GLY A 135 7.46 -9.63 2.72
CA GLY A 135 8.06 -8.37 2.29
C GLY A 135 9.00 -7.77 3.34
N ALA A 136 8.62 -7.81 4.62
CA ALA A 136 9.44 -7.34 5.72
C ALA A 136 10.65 -8.25 5.98
N GLU A 137 10.49 -9.56 5.85
CA GLU A 137 11.60 -10.52 5.94
C GLU A 137 12.62 -10.28 4.82
N TYR A 138 12.16 -10.10 3.59
CA TYR A 138 13.03 -9.75 2.46
C TYR A 138 13.80 -8.45 2.73
N ALA A 139 13.13 -7.42 3.26
CA ALA A 139 13.78 -6.14 3.60
C ALA A 139 14.92 -6.33 4.62
N ARG A 140 14.67 -7.08 5.71
CA ARG A 140 15.71 -7.37 6.71
C ARG A 140 16.90 -8.13 6.13
N ASN A 141 16.64 -9.10 5.25
CA ASN A 141 17.70 -9.86 4.58
C ASN A 141 18.53 -9.00 3.61
N LYS A 142 18.01 -7.84 3.21
CA LYS A 142 18.70 -6.83 2.39
C LYS A 142 19.18 -5.64 3.21
N GLU A 143 19.13 -5.74 4.54
CA GLU A 143 19.54 -4.69 5.49
C GLU A 143 18.78 -3.37 5.33
N ILE A 144 17.55 -3.43 4.79
CA ILE A 144 16.66 -2.28 4.67
C ILE A 144 15.89 -2.12 5.99
N PRO A 145 15.92 -0.93 6.62
CA PRO A 145 15.15 -0.65 7.83
C PRO A 145 13.66 -0.98 7.68
N VAL A 146 13.10 -1.70 8.65
CA VAL A 146 11.68 -2.04 8.71
C VAL A 146 10.98 -1.28 9.82
N VAL A 147 9.97 -0.51 9.46
CA VAL A 147 9.11 0.26 10.37
C VAL A 147 7.76 -0.44 10.51
N LEU A 148 7.29 -0.60 11.75
CA LEU A 148 5.98 -1.16 12.03
C LEU A 148 4.92 -0.05 12.11
N PHE A 149 3.87 -0.14 11.31
CA PHE A 149 2.76 0.79 11.30
C PHE A 149 1.47 0.14 10.76
N PRO A 150 0.30 0.35 11.38
CA PRO A 150 0.04 1.28 12.48
C PRO A 150 0.18 0.62 13.85
N ARG A 151 0.25 1.45 14.90
CA ARG A 151 -0.02 1.01 16.27
C ARG A 151 -1.43 0.45 16.36
N THR A 152 -1.56 -0.81 16.79
CA THR A 152 -2.86 -1.43 17.09
C THR A 152 -2.79 -2.14 18.43
N LYS A 153 -3.91 -2.71 18.90
CA LYS A 153 -3.91 -3.58 20.08
C LYS A 153 -3.02 -4.82 19.89
N ASP A 154 -3.02 -5.37 18.67
CA ASP A 154 -2.26 -6.57 18.32
C ASP A 154 -0.79 -6.26 17.97
N GLU A 155 -0.51 -5.02 17.56
CA GLU A 155 0.82 -4.51 17.21
C GLU A 155 1.11 -3.22 18.00
N PRO A 156 1.35 -3.30 19.33
CA PRO A 156 1.52 -2.13 20.19
C PRO A 156 2.80 -1.35 19.90
N ASP A 157 3.80 -2.00 19.32
CA ASP A 157 5.08 -1.38 18.91
C ASP A 157 4.96 -0.57 17.62
N GLY A 158 3.77 -0.57 16.98
CA GLY A 158 3.55 0.23 15.79
C GLY A 158 3.64 1.73 16.08
N LEU A 159 3.98 2.49 15.05
CA LEU A 159 3.99 3.95 15.10
C LEU A 159 2.59 4.54 15.02
N SER A 160 2.40 5.72 15.60
CA SER A 160 1.25 6.58 15.30
C SER A 160 1.42 7.21 13.90
N PRO A 161 0.36 7.74 13.27
CA PRO A 161 0.48 8.47 12.00
C PRO A 161 1.51 9.61 12.04
N ARG A 162 1.56 10.38 13.14
CA ARG A 162 2.51 11.48 13.33
C ARG A 162 3.95 10.98 13.42
N ASP A 163 4.18 9.92 14.20
CA ASP A 163 5.52 9.33 14.36
C ASP A 163 6.00 8.68 13.06
N LEU A 164 5.09 8.09 12.28
CA LEU A 164 5.42 7.57 10.95
C LEU A 164 5.91 8.69 10.02
N VAL A 165 5.21 9.83 9.98
CA VAL A 165 5.64 10.99 9.18
C VAL A 165 7.02 11.47 9.61
N ALA A 166 7.27 11.56 10.92
CA ALA A 166 8.57 11.93 11.46
C ALA A 166 9.68 10.95 11.03
N ALA A 167 9.46 9.65 11.21
CA ALA A 167 10.40 8.61 10.79
C ALA A 167 10.71 8.67 9.29
N LEU A 168 9.70 8.80 8.43
CA LEU A 168 9.92 8.89 6.97
C LEU A 168 10.68 10.16 6.57
N ARG A 169 10.53 11.25 7.31
CA ARG A 169 11.34 12.47 7.12
C ARG A 169 12.79 12.29 7.54
N GLU A 170 13.04 11.56 8.63
CA GLU A 170 14.41 11.20 9.06
C GLU A 170 15.12 10.32 8.01
N PHE A 171 14.38 9.42 7.35
CA PHE A 171 14.88 8.68 6.20
C PHE A 171 15.02 9.54 4.93
N GLU A 172 14.60 10.80 4.95
CA GLU A 172 14.56 11.73 3.80
C GLU A 172 13.78 11.15 2.60
N VAL A 173 12.66 10.48 2.85
CA VAL A 173 11.85 9.85 1.80
C VAL A 173 11.31 10.92 0.83
N ASP A 174 11.52 10.70 -0.46
CA ASP A 174 10.95 11.50 -1.55
C ASP A 174 9.56 10.97 -1.95
N PHE A 175 9.44 9.65 -2.08
CA PHE A 175 8.22 8.98 -2.56
C PHE A 175 7.87 7.72 -1.75
N ILE A 176 6.57 7.46 -1.63
CA ILE A 176 6.03 6.29 -0.94
C ILE A 176 5.34 5.38 -1.97
N LEU A 177 5.66 4.10 -1.95
CA LEU A 177 5.09 3.09 -2.85
C LEU A 177 4.31 2.06 -2.03
N LEU A 178 2.99 2.02 -2.18
CA LEU A 178 2.16 0.97 -1.58
C LEU A 178 2.20 -0.27 -2.48
N ALA A 179 2.84 -1.33 -2.00
CA ALA A 179 3.06 -2.58 -2.72
C ALA A 179 2.30 -3.73 -2.04
N GLY A 180 0.96 -3.64 -2.07
CA GLY A 180 0.08 -4.57 -1.36
C GLY A 180 -0.05 -4.25 0.14
N TYR A 181 -0.10 -2.96 0.47
CA TYR A 181 -0.41 -2.48 1.83
C TYR A 181 -1.92 -2.46 2.06
N LEU A 182 -2.39 -3.07 3.15
CA LEU A 182 -3.82 -3.37 3.37
C LEU A 182 -4.52 -2.45 4.38
N LYS A 183 -3.89 -1.36 4.81
CA LYS A 183 -4.48 -0.39 5.72
C LYS A 183 -4.68 0.94 4.99
N LEU A 184 -5.75 1.65 5.35
CA LEU A 184 -5.98 3.01 4.86
C LEU A 184 -4.80 3.89 5.25
N ILE A 185 -4.34 4.72 4.33
CA ILE A 185 -3.32 5.71 4.61
C ILE A 185 -3.94 6.86 5.40
N PRO A 186 -3.36 7.26 6.55
CA PRO A 186 -3.90 8.34 7.36
C PRO A 186 -3.74 9.69 6.65
N ALA A 187 -4.67 10.62 6.90
CA ALA A 187 -4.66 11.96 6.32
C ALA A 187 -3.35 12.71 6.59
N GLU A 188 -2.74 12.53 7.75
CA GLU A 188 -1.45 13.12 8.10
C GLU A 188 -0.33 12.72 7.12
N LEU A 189 -0.35 11.48 6.63
CA LEU A 189 0.64 11.02 5.66
C LEU A 189 0.35 11.56 4.26
N VAL A 190 -0.92 11.56 3.83
CA VAL A 190 -1.35 12.14 2.55
C VAL A 190 -0.99 13.63 2.46
N GLN A 191 -1.23 14.37 3.53
CA GLN A 191 -0.91 15.80 3.63
C GLN A 191 0.60 16.07 3.69
N ALA A 192 1.38 15.18 4.32
CA ALA A 192 2.83 15.31 4.36
C ALA A 192 3.53 14.94 3.03
N TYR A 193 2.90 14.10 2.21
CA TYR A 193 3.42 13.61 0.93
C TYR A 193 2.44 13.86 -0.24
N PRO A 194 2.06 15.12 -0.50
CA PRO A 194 1.07 15.43 -1.52
C PRO A 194 1.61 15.04 -2.90
N LYS A 195 0.83 14.24 -3.65
CA LYS A 195 1.23 13.70 -4.98
C LYS A 195 2.57 12.94 -4.95
N ARG A 196 2.91 12.33 -3.81
CA ARG A 196 4.15 11.56 -3.62
C ARG A 196 3.93 10.13 -3.12
N ILE A 197 2.67 9.71 -3.02
CA ILE A 197 2.30 8.36 -2.62
C ILE A 197 1.63 7.68 -3.81
N LEU A 198 2.19 6.56 -4.25
CA LEU A 198 1.61 5.71 -5.30
C LEU A 198 1.05 4.42 -4.69
N ASN A 199 -0.07 3.95 -5.23
CA ASN A 199 -0.59 2.62 -4.97
C ASN A 199 -0.77 1.85 -6.27
N ILE A 200 -0.58 0.54 -6.20
CA ILE A 200 -0.95 -0.38 -7.28
C ILE A 200 -2.17 -1.20 -6.85
N HIS A 201 -3.25 -1.10 -7.63
CA HIS A 201 -4.49 -1.80 -7.40
C HIS A 201 -4.71 -2.89 -8.46
N PRO A 202 -5.07 -4.14 -8.11
CA PRO A 202 -5.16 -5.28 -9.04
C PRO A 202 -6.45 -5.31 -9.89
N ALA A 203 -6.97 -4.14 -10.29
CA ALA A 203 -8.07 -4.00 -11.24
C ALA A 203 -7.97 -2.70 -12.04
N LEU A 204 -8.69 -2.63 -13.16
CA LEU A 204 -8.84 -1.42 -13.98
C LEU A 204 -9.80 -0.44 -13.26
N LEU A 205 -9.25 0.43 -12.43
CA LEU A 205 -10.02 1.46 -11.73
C LEU A 205 -10.79 2.36 -12.72
N PRO A 206 -11.99 2.85 -12.35
CA PRO A 206 -12.61 2.75 -11.01
C PRO A 206 -13.29 1.39 -10.73
N ALA A 207 -13.29 0.44 -11.67
CA ALA A 207 -13.94 -0.85 -11.47
C ALA A 207 -13.20 -1.68 -10.40
N PHE A 208 -13.97 -2.35 -9.54
CA PHE A 208 -13.47 -3.20 -8.46
C PHE A 208 -12.45 -2.51 -7.54
N GLY A 209 -12.56 -1.18 -7.38
CA GLY A 209 -11.80 -0.39 -6.42
C GLY A 209 -12.59 -0.08 -5.16
N GLY A 210 -11.90 0.43 -4.15
CA GLY A 210 -12.50 0.92 -2.92
C GLY A 210 -12.49 -0.09 -1.78
N LYS A 211 -13.11 0.29 -0.67
CA LYS A 211 -13.08 -0.49 0.58
C LYS A 211 -13.59 -1.92 0.37
N GLY A 212 -12.74 -2.89 0.68
CA GLY A 212 -13.07 -4.32 0.60
C GLY A 212 -12.52 -5.03 -0.63
N TYR A 213 -12.08 -4.28 -1.64
CA TYR A 213 -11.42 -4.80 -2.83
C TYR A 213 -9.91 -4.81 -2.65
N TYR A 214 -9.37 -5.91 -2.12
CA TYR A 214 -7.92 -6.10 -2.00
C TYR A 214 -7.53 -7.57 -2.17
N GLY A 215 -6.31 -7.79 -2.68
CA GLY A 215 -5.77 -9.12 -2.92
C GLY A 215 -6.73 -10.00 -3.72
N MET A 216 -6.90 -11.26 -3.29
CA MET A 216 -7.73 -12.23 -4.01
C MET A 216 -9.22 -11.85 -4.11
N LYS A 217 -9.72 -10.95 -3.25
CA LYS A 217 -11.12 -10.48 -3.33
C LYS A 217 -11.40 -9.76 -4.64
N VAL A 218 -10.42 -9.05 -5.18
CA VAL A 218 -10.55 -8.33 -6.46
C VAL A 218 -10.73 -9.31 -7.61
N HIS A 219 -9.81 -10.26 -7.76
CA HIS A 219 -9.88 -11.24 -8.85
C HIS A 219 -11.14 -12.12 -8.77
N LYS A 220 -11.57 -12.51 -7.57
CA LYS A 220 -12.85 -13.21 -7.36
C LYS A 220 -14.05 -12.39 -7.83
N ALA A 221 -14.08 -11.09 -7.52
CA ALA A 221 -15.14 -10.21 -7.96
C ALA A 221 -15.13 -9.99 -9.48
N VAL A 222 -13.95 -9.87 -10.09
CA VAL A 222 -13.79 -9.77 -11.55
C VAL A 222 -14.36 -11.02 -12.23
N ILE A 223 -13.95 -12.23 -11.80
CA ILE A 223 -14.48 -13.48 -12.35
C ILE A 223 -16.00 -13.56 -12.17
N ALA A 224 -16.51 -13.29 -10.96
CA ALA A 224 -17.93 -13.34 -10.67
C ALA A 224 -18.77 -12.34 -11.49
N SER A 225 -18.18 -11.20 -11.88
CA SER A 225 -18.87 -10.19 -12.69
C SER A 225 -19.04 -10.56 -14.16
N GLY A 226 -18.27 -11.54 -14.67
CA GLY A 226 -18.23 -11.87 -16.09
C GLY A 226 -17.40 -10.89 -16.96
N ALA A 227 -16.64 -9.97 -16.35
CA ALA A 227 -15.75 -9.07 -17.07
C ALA A 227 -14.76 -9.84 -17.95
N ARG A 228 -14.51 -9.33 -19.16
CA ARG A 228 -13.55 -9.92 -20.13
C ARG A 228 -12.14 -9.34 -20.06
N TYR A 229 -11.99 -8.28 -19.28
CA TYR A 229 -10.73 -7.58 -19.07
C TYR A 229 -10.57 -7.20 -17.61
N SER A 230 -9.31 -7.21 -17.17
CA SER A 230 -8.85 -6.81 -15.85
C SER A 230 -7.45 -6.20 -16.01
N GLY A 231 -6.66 -6.15 -14.95
CA GLY A 231 -5.28 -5.70 -14.97
C GLY A 231 -4.99 -4.66 -13.90
N PRO A 232 -3.73 -4.25 -13.73
CA PRO A 232 -3.35 -3.33 -12.67
C PRO A 232 -3.59 -1.87 -13.03
N THR A 233 -3.88 -1.06 -12.00
CA THR A 233 -3.87 0.39 -12.06
C THR A 233 -2.87 0.95 -11.07
N ILE A 234 -2.02 1.87 -11.50
CA ILE A 234 -1.22 2.71 -10.60
C ILE A 234 -1.86 4.09 -10.53
N HIS A 235 -2.07 4.58 -9.30
CA HIS A 235 -2.69 5.86 -9.05
C HIS A 235 -2.02 6.57 -7.87
N PHE A 236 -2.17 7.89 -7.82
CA PHE A 236 -1.84 8.65 -6.62
C PHE A 236 -2.79 8.28 -5.48
N VAL A 237 -2.29 8.23 -4.26
CA VAL A 237 -3.12 7.98 -3.08
C VAL A 237 -3.70 9.28 -2.55
N ASP A 238 -4.98 9.25 -2.19
CA ASP A 238 -5.67 10.29 -1.41
C ASP A 238 -6.20 9.68 -0.08
N GLU A 239 -7.10 10.39 0.61
CA GLU A 239 -7.65 9.95 1.89
C GLU A 239 -8.67 8.80 1.78
N HIS A 240 -9.03 8.39 0.56
CA HIS A 240 -9.99 7.32 0.29
C HIS A 240 -9.33 6.16 -0.47
N TYR A 241 -9.96 4.99 -0.43
CA TYR A 241 -9.45 3.83 -1.15
C TYR A 241 -9.68 3.99 -2.65
N ASP A 242 -8.59 3.95 -3.41
CA ASP A 242 -8.57 3.77 -4.86
C ASP A 242 -9.33 4.84 -5.68
N THR A 243 -9.45 6.06 -5.15
CA THR A 243 -10.10 7.20 -5.85
C THR A 243 -9.15 8.22 -6.43
N GLY A 244 -7.86 8.16 -6.06
CA GLY A 244 -6.90 9.14 -6.52
C GLY A 244 -6.58 9.02 -8.01
N LEU A 245 -5.91 10.03 -8.54
CA LEU A 245 -5.70 10.18 -9.98
C LEU A 245 -4.87 9.02 -10.55
N ILE A 246 -5.44 8.36 -11.56
CA ILE A 246 -4.83 7.26 -12.29
C ILE A 246 -3.62 7.79 -13.08
N ILE A 247 -2.49 7.10 -12.98
CA ILE A 247 -1.25 7.40 -13.69
C ILE A 247 -1.08 6.45 -14.87
N ALA A 248 -1.31 5.15 -14.66
CA ALA A 248 -1.15 4.16 -15.71
C ALA A 248 -1.98 2.90 -15.43
N GLN A 249 -2.33 2.20 -16.51
CA GLN A 249 -3.02 0.91 -16.49
C GLN A 249 -2.39 -0.06 -17.48
N ARG A 250 -2.59 -1.36 -17.24
CA ARG A 250 -2.32 -2.43 -18.22
C ARG A 250 -3.53 -3.32 -18.32
N VAL A 251 -3.96 -3.62 -19.53
CA VAL A 251 -5.11 -4.49 -19.77
C VAL A 251 -4.65 -5.93 -19.82
N VAL A 252 -5.36 -6.79 -19.10
CA VAL A 252 -5.15 -8.23 -19.04
C VAL A 252 -6.46 -8.93 -19.42
N PRO A 253 -6.46 -9.85 -20.39
CA PRO A 253 -7.66 -10.60 -20.74
C PRO A 253 -8.04 -11.56 -19.61
N VAL A 254 -9.35 -11.69 -19.38
CA VAL A 254 -9.96 -12.73 -18.55
C VAL A 254 -10.42 -13.85 -19.48
N LEU A 255 -9.77 -15.01 -19.39
CA LEU A 255 -10.06 -16.16 -20.24
C LEU A 255 -11.34 -16.86 -19.80
N ALA A 256 -11.99 -17.57 -20.73
CA ALA A 256 -13.29 -18.18 -20.50
C ALA A 256 -13.33 -19.13 -19.29
N ASN A 257 -12.21 -19.81 -19.01
CA ASN A 257 -12.09 -20.82 -17.96
C ASN A 257 -11.14 -20.39 -16.83
N ASP A 258 -10.81 -19.10 -16.72
CA ASP A 258 -9.92 -18.62 -15.66
C ASP A 258 -10.54 -18.88 -14.27
N THR A 259 -9.72 -19.44 -13.39
CA THR A 259 -9.89 -19.29 -11.95
C THR A 259 -9.44 -17.90 -11.50
N ALA A 260 -9.84 -17.48 -10.30
CA ALA A 260 -9.40 -16.20 -9.73
C ALA A 260 -7.87 -16.19 -9.52
N GLU A 261 -7.28 -17.32 -9.19
CA GLU A 261 -5.86 -17.53 -8.98
C GLU A 261 -5.05 -17.41 -10.28
N GLU A 262 -5.53 -17.97 -11.38
CA GLU A 262 -4.90 -17.84 -12.70
C GLU A 262 -4.95 -16.40 -13.21
N LEU A 263 -6.10 -15.74 -13.04
CA LEU A 263 -6.23 -14.32 -13.35
C LEU A 263 -5.29 -13.48 -12.47
N ALA A 264 -5.23 -13.76 -11.16
CA ALA A 264 -4.35 -13.07 -10.23
C ALA A 264 -2.88 -13.20 -10.64
N ALA A 265 -2.44 -14.41 -11.03
CA ALA A 265 -1.07 -14.64 -11.49
C ALA A 265 -0.77 -13.87 -12.79
N ARG A 266 -1.75 -13.72 -13.69
CA ARG A 266 -1.60 -12.94 -14.93
C ARG A 266 -1.52 -11.45 -14.66
N VAL A 267 -2.40 -10.92 -13.80
CA VAL A 267 -2.39 -9.52 -13.38
C VAL A 267 -1.10 -9.17 -12.63
N LEU A 268 -0.63 -10.04 -11.74
CA LEU A 268 0.59 -9.82 -10.95
C LEU A 268 1.86 -9.67 -11.82
N ARG A 269 1.93 -10.36 -12.97
CA ARG A 269 3.05 -10.17 -13.91
C ARG A 269 3.06 -8.77 -14.51
N GLU A 270 1.89 -8.24 -14.84
CA GLU A 270 1.76 -6.87 -15.33
C GLU A 270 1.94 -5.85 -14.20
N GLU A 271 1.59 -6.18 -12.96
CA GLU A 271 1.88 -5.34 -11.80
C GLU A 271 3.39 -5.11 -11.65
N HIS A 272 4.19 -6.18 -11.69
CA HIS A 272 5.65 -6.08 -11.55
C HIS A 272 6.27 -5.15 -12.59
N ARG A 273 5.83 -5.27 -13.85
CA ARG A 273 6.31 -4.45 -14.96
C ARG A 273 5.86 -3.00 -14.82
N LEU A 274 4.56 -2.79 -14.63
CA LEU A 274 3.96 -1.46 -14.56
C LEU A 274 4.50 -0.67 -13.37
N TYR A 275 4.70 -1.32 -12.22
CA TYR A 275 5.21 -0.63 -11.04
C TYR A 275 6.65 -0.17 -11.21
N VAL A 276 7.51 -0.99 -11.81
CA VAL A 276 8.88 -0.59 -12.15
C VAL A 276 8.88 0.58 -13.13
N GLU A 277 8.08 0.50 -14.20
CA GLU A 277 7.97 1.55 -15.22
C GLU A 277 7.55 2.90 -14.64
N VAL A 278 6.46 2.91 -13.86
CA VAL A 278 5.93 4.15 -13.27
C VAL A 278 6.86 4.68 -12.17
N THR A 279 7.50 3.81 -11.38
CA THR A 279 8.47 4.24 -10.37
C THR A 279 9.69 4.89 -11.02
N ALA A 280 10.18 4.34 -12.15
CA ALA A 280 11.25 4.96 -12.90
C ALA A 280 10.84 6.35 -13.44
N ALA A 281 9.62 6.46 -14.00
CA ALA A 281 9.07 7.73 -14.46
C ALA A 281 8.93 8.76 -13.35
N LEU A 282 8.51 8.33 -12.15
CA LEU A 282 8.42 9.17 -10.98
C LEU A 282 9.81 9.67 -10.54
N CYS A 283 10.81 8.79 -10.49
CA CYS A 283 12.16 9.14 -10.07
C CYS A 283 12.88 10.08 -11.05
N GLU A 284 12.56 9.95 -12.34
CA GLU A 284 13.11 10.77 -13.43
C GLU A 284 12.28 12.03 -13.73
N GLU A 285 11.27 12.34 -12.90
CA GLU A 285 10.43 13.54 -13.05
C GLU A 285 9.75 13.60 -14.43
N ARG A 286 9.34 12.43 -14.95
CA ARG A 286 8.62 12.29 -16.22
C ARG A 286 7.09 12.26 -16.07
N ILE A 287 6.58 12.31 -14.85
CA ILE A 287 5.14 12.51 -14.60
C ILE A 287 4.81 13.99 -14.81
N ILE A 288 4.20 14.31 -15.94
CA ILE A 288 3.76 15.66 -16.28
C ILE A 288 2.25 15.80 -16.03
N TRP A 289 1.77 17.03 -15.92
CA TRP A 289 0.37 17.33 -15.65
C TRP A 289 -0.24 18.04 -16.87
N ARG A 290 -1.36 17.53 -17.36
CA ARG A 290 -2.22 18.26 -18.30
C ARG A 290 -2.88 19.45 -17.58
N GLU A 291 -3.38 20.40 -18.36
CA GLU A 291 -4.08 21.59 -17.81
C GLU A 291 -5.30 21.23 -16.97
N ASP A 292 -5.97 20.13 -17.28
CA ASP A 292 -7.12 19.59 -16.53
C ASP A 292 -6.72 18.80 -15.27
N GLY A 293 -5.43 18.73 -14.95
CA GLY A 293 -4.92 18.05 -13.76
C GLY A 293 -4.75 16.54 -13.93
N VAL A 294 -4.90 15.97 -15.13
CA VAL A 294 -4.64 14.55 -15.39
C VAL A 294 -3.13 14.30 -15.56
N PRO A 295 -2.52 13.34 -14.82
CA PRO A 295 -1.11 13.02 -14.99
C PRO A 295 -0.88 12.22 -16.28
N LEU A 296 0.27 12.43 -16.91
CA LEU A 296 0.77 11.64 -18.04
C LEU A 296 2.23 11.26 -17.82
N ILE A 297 2.65 10.14 -18.40
CA ILE A 297 4.05 9.73 -18.40
C ILE A 297 4.69 10.19 -19.71
N ARG A 298 5.67 11.11 -19.64
CA ARG A 298 6.49 11.48 -20.78
C ARG A 298 7.47 10.36 -21.14
N SER A 299 7.56 10.04 -22.43
CA SER A 299 8.50 9.03 -22.96
C SER A 299 9.95 9.46 -22.75
N ARG A 300 10.84 8.48 -22.52
CA ARG A 300 12.29 8.69 -22.46
C ARG A 300 12.89 8.99 -23.84
N GLU A 301 12.35 8.37 -24.88
CA GLU A 301 12.90 8.43 -26.24
C GLU A 301 12.38 9.63 -27.02
N ASN A 302 11.13 10.01 -26.78
CA ASN A 302 10.48 11.13 -27.46
C ASN A 302 9.77 12.05 -26.45
N PRO A 303 10.34 13.22 -26.13
CA PRO A 303 9.75 14.16 -25.17
C PRO A 303 8.34 14.67 -25.53
N ASN A 304 7.93 14.52 -26.78
CA ASN A 304 6.61 14.91 -27.29
C ASN A 304 5.59 13.76 -27.26
N GLN A 305 5.99 12.57 -26.80
CA GLN A 305 5.12 11.41 -26.66
C GLN A 305 4.81 11.15 -25.18
N TYR A 306 3.54 10.82 -24.93
CA TYR A 306 3.01 10.56 -23.60
C TYR A 306 2.24 9.24 -23.59
N SER A 307 2.22 8.58 -22.43
CA SER A 307 1.41 7.39 -22.15
C SER A 307 0.63 7.54 -20.86
#